data_AF-A0A7V2AMT2-F1
#
_entry.id   AF-A0A7V2AMT2-F1
#
_cell.length_a   1.000
_cell.length_b   1.000
_cell.length_c   1.000
_cell.angle_alpha   90.00
_cell.angle_beta   90.00
_cell.angle_gamma   90.00
#
_symmetry.space_group_name_H-M   'P 1'
#
loop_
_entity.id
_entity.type
_entity.pdbx_description
1 polymer ?
#
loop_
_entity_poly.entity_id
_entity_poly.type
_entity_poly.pdbx_seq_one_letter_code
_entity_poly.pdbx_strand_id
1 'polypeptide(L)'
;MFYPSLEEVLELSKSYNLIPVSMEVYADMETPISLFKRFEDNDYCYLLESVEGGEKWARYSFIGRNPFLVVESRNGKNVIKHKNGTVKEDEGNPVELIKNLMEKYRGAHIPRLPRFNGGAVGFFGYD
;
A
#
# COMPACT_ATOMS: atom_id res chain seq x y z
N MET A 1 18.57 6.04 -9.00
CA MET A 1 18.29 7.43 -8.57
C MET A 1 16.85 7.49 -8.11
N PHE A 2 16.55 8.19 -7.01
CA PHE A 2 15.16 8.35 -6.55
C PHE A 2 14.41 9.32 -7.46
N TYR A 3 13.13 9.06 -7.68
CA TYR A 3 12.20 9.96 -8.35
C TYR A 3 10.82 9.91 -7.66
N PRO A 4 10.08 11.03 -7.61
CA PRO A 4 10.47 12.38 -8.02
C PRO A 4 11.65 12.95 -7.18
N SER A 5 12.29 14.02 -7.66
CA SER A 5 13.37 14.70 -6.93
C SER A 5 12.84 15.36 -5.65
N LEU A 6 13.73 15.76 -4.73
CA LEU A 6 13.31 16.46 -3.51
C LEU A 6 12.56 17.76 -3.83
N GLU A 7 13.03 18.53 -4.82
CA GLU A 7 12.38 19.76 -5.26
C GLU A 7 10.96 19.49 -5.78
N GLU A 8 10.80 18.44 -6.58
CA GLU A 8 9.50 18.01 -7.10
C GLU A 8 8.56 17.55 -5.97
N VAL A 9 9.06 16.80 -4.98
CA VAL A 9 8.29 16.41 -3.79
C VAL A 9 7.83 17.64 -3.01
N LEU A 10 8.73 18.61 -2.79
CA LEU A 10 8.40 19.84 -2.07
C LEU A 10 7.33 20.64 -2.81
N GLU A 11 7.37 20.69 -4.14
CA GLU A 11 6.31 21.35 -4.92
C GLU A 11 4.96 20.62 -4.80
N LEU A 12 4.96 19.29 -4.98
CA LEU A 12 3.76 18.46 -4.84
C LEU A 12 3.16 18.53 -3.44
N SER A 13 3.98 18.69 -2.40
CA SER A 13 3.54 18.75 -0.99
C SER A 13 2.62 19.93 -0.69
N LYS A 14 2.58 20.95 -1.55
CA LYS A 14 1.65 22.08 -1.44
C LYS A 14 0.19 21.67 -1.69
N SER A 15 -0.05 20.58 -2.41
CA SER A 15 -1.40 20.12 -2.80
C SER A 15 -1.73 18.71 -2.31
N TYR A 16 -0.72 17.85 -2.20
CA TYR A 16 -0.84 16.44 -1.85
C TYR A 16 -0.19 16.15 -0.51
N ASN A 17 -0.79 15.25 0.27
CA ASN A 17 -0.25 14.83 1.58
C ASN A 17 0.22 13.38 1.59
N LEU A 18 0.17 12.71 0.45
CA LEU A 18 0.76 11.39 0.23
C LEU A 18 1.47 11.42 -1.13
N ILE A 19 2.80 11.34 -1.12
CA ILE A 19 3.62 11.46 -2.33
C ILE A 19 4.52 10.22 -2.41
N PRO A 20 4.35 9.34 -3.41
CA PRO A 20 5.20 8.18 -3.55
C PRO A 20 6.59 8.60 -4.05
N VAL A 21 7.63 8.12 -3.37
CA VAL A 21 9.03 8.26 -3.78
C VAL A 21 9.54 6.88 -4.15
N SER A 22 10.10 6.76 -5.35
CA SER A 22 10.43 5.48 -5.96
C SER A 22 11.87 5.47 -6.46
N MET A 23 12.42 4.26 -6.60
CA MET A 23 13.65 4.01 -7.32
C MET A 23 13.50 2.74 -8.13
N GLU A 24 14.10 2.72 -9.31
CA GLU A 24 14.15 1.54 -10.16
C GLU A 24 15.52 0.88 -10.03
N VAL A 25 15.52 -0.45 -9.95
CA VAL A 25 16.70 -1.30 -9.83
C VAL A 25 16.61 -2.46 -10.81
N TYR A 26 17.75 -2.91 -11.31
CA TYR A 26 17.82 -4.14 -12.10
C TYR A 26 17.59 -5.34 -11.19
N ALA A 27 16.70 -6.23 -11.64
CA ALA A 27 16.26 -7.42 -10.90
C ALA A 27 15.99 -8.58 -11.88
N ASP A 28 16.79 -8.67 -12.94
CA ASP A 28 16.69 -9.68 -14.01
C ASP A 28 16.93 -11.12 -13.52
N MET A 29 17.67 -11.28 -12.43
CA MET A 29 17.88 -12.57 -11.75
C MET A 29 16.90 -12.85 -10.62
N GLU A 30 15.93 -11.96 -10.40
CA GLU A 30 14.96 -12.09 -9.31
C GLU A 30 13.59 -12.52 -9.83
N THR A 31 12.87 -13.24 -8.99
CA THR A 31 11.45 -13.54 -9.17
C THR A 31 10.66 -12.82 -8.07
N PRO A 32 9.37 -12.55 -8.27
CA PRO A 32 8.54 -11.96 -7.22
C PRO A 32 8.61 -12.76 -5.90
N ILE A 33 8.61 -14.10 -5.98
CA ILE A 33 8.71 -14.96 -4.80
C ILE A 33 10.10 -14.92 -4.13
N SER A 34 11.20 -14.85 -4.90
CA SER A 34 12.55 -14.72 -4.30
C SER A 34 12.72 -13.40 -3.58
N LEU A 35 12.11 -12.32 -4.10
CA LEU A 35 12.08 -11.02 -3.43
C LEU A 35 11.18 -11.04 -2.19
N PHE A 36 9.98 -11.61 -2.29
CA PHE A 36 9.06 -11.72 -1.16
C PHE A 36 9.70 -12.45 0.02
N LYS A 37 10.42 -13.55 -0.24
CA LYS A 37 11.15 -14.30 0.79
C LYS A 37 12.18 -13.49 1.57
N ARG A 38 12.73 -12.41 1.01
CA ARG A 38 13.64 -11.51 1.73
C ARG A 38 12.93 -10.56 2.68
N PHE A 39 11.62 -10.43 2.55
CA PHE A 39 10.81 -9.48 3.32
C PHE A 39 9.74 -10.16 4.18
N GLU A 40 9.57 -11.48 4.10
CA GLU A 40 8.45 -12.19 4.73
C GLU A 40 8.37 -12.03 6.25
N ASP A 41 9.49 -11.78 6.92
CA ASP A 41 9.56 -11.52 8.37
C ASP A 41 9.08 -10.11 8.78
N ASN A 42 8.69 -9.25 7.83
CA ASN A 42 8.15 -7.91 8.14
C ASN A 42 6.66 -7.97 8.48
N ASP A 43 6.21 -7.03 9.31
CA ASP A 43 4.80 -6.91 9.66
C ASP A 43 3.92 -6.62 8.43
N TYR A 44 2.77 -7.31 8.36
CA TYR A 44 1.75 -7.18 7.31
C TYR A 44 2.33 -7.30 5.88
N CYS A 45 3.28 -8.23 5.70
CA CYS A 45 3.86 -8.48 4.39
C CYS A 45 2.88 -9.22 3.47
N TYR A 46 2.80 -8.82 2.20
CA TYR A 46 1.98 -9.47 1.19
C TYR A 46 2.69 -9.55 -0.16
N LEU A 47 2.26 -10.49 -0.99
CA LEU A 47 2.58 -10.62 -2.41
C LEU A 47 1.27 -10.75 -3.20
N LEU A 48 1.04 -9.85 -4.15
CA LEU A 48 -0.06 -9.92 -5.10
C LEU A 48 0.49 -10.21 -6.48
N GLU A 49 0.11 -11.35 -7.04
CA GLU A 49 0.40 -11.74 -8.42
C GLU A 49 -0.91 -11.92 -9.17
N SER A 50 -0.95 -11.48 -10.43
CA SER A 50 -2.10 -11.68 -11.30
C SER A 50 -1.74 -12.64 -12.42
N VAL A 51 -2.64 -13.59 -12.68
CA VAL A 51 -2.56 -14.51 -13.81
C VAL A 51 -3.71 -14.14 -14.75
N GLU A 52 -3.40 -13.58 -15.91
CA GLU A 52 -4.41 -13.32 -16.95
C GLU A 52 -4.57 -14.58 -17.82
N GLY A 53 -5.80 -15.11 -17.87
CA GLY A 53 -6.17 -16.15 -18.84
C GLY A 53 -5.46 -17.50 -18.68
N GLY A 54 -4.93 -17.82 -17.50
CA GLY A 54 -4.34 -19.13 -17.17
C GLY A 54 -2.93 -19.38 -17.68
N GLU A 55 -2.46 -18.65 -18.70
CA GLU A 55 -1.15 -18.90 -19.33
C GLU A 55 -0.19 -17.69 -19.34
N LYS A 56 -0.66 -16.46 -19.08
CA LYS A 56 0.20 -15.27 -19.06
C LYS A 56 0.18 -14.59 -17.69
N TRP A 57 1.35 -14.50 -17.06
CA TRP A 57 1.53 -13.62 -15.92
C TRP A 57 1.32 -12.17 -16.34
N ALA A 58 0.59 -11.43 -15.51
CA ALA A 58 0.46 -9.99 -15.67
C ALA A 58 1.85 -9.32 -15.56
N ARG A 59 1.98 -8.14 -16.17
CA ARG A 59 3.26 -7.40 -16.21
C ARG A 59 3.83 -7.05 -14.83
N TYR A 60 2.99 -6.97 -13.79
CA TYR A 60 3.37 -6.52 -12.46
C TYR A 60 2.98 -7.53 -11.38
N SER A 61 3.89 -7.70 -10.42
CA SER A 61 3.62 -8.29 -9.10
C SER A 61 3.86 -7.20 -8.06
N PHE A 62 3.08 -7.20 -6.97
CA PHE A 62 3.17 -6.18 -5.92
C PHE A 62 3.56 -6.81 -4.60
N ILE A 63 4.62 -6.28 -3.98
CA ILE A 63 5.03 -6.63 -2.62
C ILE A 63 4.86 -5.40 -1.75
N GLY A 64 4.18 -5.57 -0.62
CA GLY A 64 4.05 -4.53 0.40
C GLY A 64 4.38 -5.06 1.79
N ARG A 65 4.76 -4.15 2.68
CA ARG A 65 5.15 -4.43 4.08
C ARG A 65 5.09 -3.15 4.90
N ASN A 66 5.09 -3.28 6.22
CA ASN A 66 5.25 -2.17 7.17
C ASN A 66 4.29 -0.98 6.92
N PRO A 67 2.96 -1.22 6.86
CA PRO A 67 1.98 -0.18 6.63
C PRO A 67 2.07 0.92 7.71
N PHE A 68 1.80 2.16 7.33
CA PHE A 68 1.76 3.26 8.31
C PHE A 68 0.45 3.29 9.13
N LEU A 69 -0.58 2.60 8.64
CA LEU A 69 -1.92 2.51 9.20
C LEU A 69 -2.48 1.11 8.96
N VAL A 70 -3.04 0.49 9.99
CA VAL A 70 -3.75 -0.79 9.92
C VAL A 70 -5.15 -0.58 10.46
N VAL A 71 -6.15 -1.09 9.75
CA VAL A 71 -7.56 -1.06 10.16
C VAL A 71 -8.04 -2.49 10.32
N GLU A 72 -8.52 -2.82 11.51
CA GLU A 72 -9.12 -4.11 11.83
C GLU A 72 -10.57 -3.87 12.26
N SER A 73 -11.50 -4.71 11.83
CA SER A 73 -12.89 -4.65 12.26
C SER A 73 -13.36 -6.04 12.63
N ARG A 74 -14.02 -6.16 13.79
CA ARG A 74 -14.60 -7.42 14.25
C ARG A 74 -15.79 -7.14 15.16
N ASN A 75 -16.92 -7.80 14.87
CA ASN A 75 -18.14 -7.71 15.68
C ASN A 75 -18.58 -6.25 15.95
N GLY A 76 -18.55 -5.40 14.91
CA GLY A 76 -18.94 -3.99 15.00
C GLY A 76 -17.93 -3.06 15.69
N LYS A 77 -16.80 -3.59 16.17
CA LYS A 77 -15.70 -2.82 16.76
C LYS A 77 -14.59 -2.65 15.75
N ASN A 78 -14.16 -1.41 15.58
CA ASN A 78 -13.10 -1.02 14.68
C ASN A 78 -11.86 -0.60 15.48
N VAL A 79 -10.69 -1.02 15.03
CA VAL A 79 -9.40 -0.68 15.62
C VAL A 79 -8.50 -0.12 14.53
N ILE A 80 -7.98 1.08 14.77
CA ILE A 80 -7.06 1.79 13.87
C ILE A 80 -5.71 1.88 14.56
N LYS A 81 -4.71 1.18 14.02
CA LYS A 81 -3.34 1.16 14.54
C LYS A 81 -2.44 1.99 13.64
N HIS A 82 -1.78 2.99 14.22
CA HIS A 82 -0.78 3.80 13.53
C HIS A 82 0.63 3.24 13.79
N LYS A 83 1.53 3.42 12.83
CA LYS A 83 2.94 2.98 12.95
C LYS A 83 3.70 3.58 14.14
N ASN A 84 3.26 4.73 14.66
CA ASN A 84 3.84 5.34 15.87
C ASN A 84 3.34 4.67 17.18
N GLY A 85 2.59 3.57 17.11
CA GLY A 85 2.02 2.87 18.25
C GLY A 85 0.69 3.44 18.75
N THR A 86 0.18 4.53 18.15
CA THR A 86 -1.14 5.06 18.52
C THR A 86 -2.23 4.09 18.08
N VAL A 87 -3.11 3.73 19.00
CA VAL A 87 -4.30 2.91 18.73
C VAL A 87 -5.55 3.75 18.98
N LYS A 88 -6.51 3.69 18.06
CA LYS A 88 -7.83 4.29 18.21
C LYS A 88 -8.89 3.22 18.05
N GLU A 89 -9.90 3.29 18.90
CA GLU A 89 -11.10 2.48 18.79
C GLU A 89 -12.22 3.32 18.21
N ASP A 90 -13.04 2.68 17.39
CA ASP A 90 -14.22 3.27 16.76
C ASP A 90 -15.31 2.20 16.63
N GLU A 91 -16.56 2.60 16.43
CA GLU A 91 -17.69 1.70 16.29
C GLU A 91 -18.47 2.00 15.02
N GLY A 92 -19.13 0.99 14.46
CA GLY A 92 -19.98 1.15 13.27
C GLY A 92 -19.39 0.56 12.01
N ASN A 93 -19.85 1.04 10.85
CA ASN A 93 -19.61 0.39 9.56
C ASN A 93 -18.13 0.50 9.13
N PRO A 94 -17.40 -0.63 8.97
CA PRO A 94 -15.98 -0.60 8.59
C PRO A 94 -15.73 -0.05 7.19
N VAL A 95 -16.69 -0.18 6.26
CA VAL A 95 -16.57 0.36 4.90
C VAL A 95 -16.61 1.89 4.93
N GLU A 96 -17.51 2.46 5.75
CA GLU A 96 -17.58 3.92 5.94
C GLU A 96 -16.32 4.44 6.63
N LEU A 97 -15.82 3.73 7.64
CA LEU A 97 -14.55 4.06 8.29
C LEU A 97 -13.40 4.10 7.27
N ILE A 98 -13.23 3.04 6.46
CA ILE A 98 -12.16 2.96 5.45
C ILE A 98 -12.31 4.09 4.44
N LYS A 99 -13.52 4.36 3.95
CA LYS A 99 -13.80 5.48 3.04
C LYS A 99 -13.36 6.82 3.64
N ASN A 100 -13.80 7.11 4.87
CA ASN A 100 -13.47 8.35 5.58
C ASN A 100 -11.96 8.48 5.86
N LEU A 101 -11.26 7.36 6.07
CA LEU A 101 -9.80 7.34 6.21
C LEU A 101 -9.12 7.63 4.87
N MET A 102 -9.55 7.00 3.78
CA MET A 102 -8.99 7.20 2.45
C MET A 102 -9.15 8.64 1.96
N GLU A 103 -10.29 9.29 2.25
CA GLU A 103 -10.54 10.69 1.89
C GLU A 103 -9.54 11.68 2.51
N LYS A 104 -8.89 11.30 3.61
CA LYS A 104 -7.84 12.12 4.25
C LYS A 104 -6.54 12.12 3.45
N TYR A 105 -6.34 11.17 2.53
CA TYR A 105 -5.11 11.02 1.77
C TYR A 105 -5.32 11.43 0.31
N ARG A 106 -4.71 12.56 -0.07
CA ARG A 106 -4.61 13.01 -1.46
C ARG A 106 -3.26 12.56 -2.01
N GLY A 107 -3.29 11.44 -2.73
CA GLY A 107 -2.13 10.86 -3.41
C GLY A 107 -1.70 11.69 -4.63
N ALA A 108 -0.43 12.04 -4.73
CA ALA A 108 0.12 12.67 -5.93
C ALA A 108 0.24 11.65 -7.08
N HIS A 109 -0.22 12.02 -8.28
CA HIS A 109 0.02 11.22 -9.47
C HIS A 109 1.43 11.49 -10.01
N ILE A 110 2.31 10.50 -9.91
CA ILE A 110 3.67 10.56 -10.46
C ILE A 110 3.70 9.82 -11.80
N PRO A 111 4.05 10.50 -12.91
CA PRO A 111 4.21 9.84 -14.21
C PRO A 111 5.16 8.66 -14.12
N ARG A 112 4.88 7.58 -14.88
CA ARG A 112 5.66 6.33 -14.98
C ARG A 112 5.55 5.34 -13.82
N LEU A 113 4.97 5.71 -12.68
CA LEU A 113 4.70 4.72 -11.64
C LEU A 113 3.65 3.69 -12.10
N PRO A 114 3.74 2.43 -11.63
CA PRO A 114 2.67 1.46 -11.84
C PRO A 114 1.34 1.99 -11.35
N ARG A 115 0.24 1.48 -11.92
CA ARG A 115 -1.13 1.86 -11.53
C ARG A 115 -1.40 1.72 -10.05
N PHE A 116 -0.79 0.72 -9.43
CA PHE A 116 -0.80 0.53 -7.98
C PHE A 116 0.58 0.89 -7.43
N ASN A 117 0.67 2.01 -6.72
CA ASN A 117 1.90 2.55 -6.12
C ASN A 117 1.70 2.97 -4.65
N GLY A 118 0.68 2.39 -4.01
CA GLY A 118 0.25 2.71 -2.66
C GLY A 118 -1.28 2.61 -2.55
N GLY A 119 -1.76 2.45 -1.32
CA GLY A 119 -3.19 2.32 -1.03
C GLY A 119 -3.46 1.36 0.11
N ALA A 120 -4.73 1.00 0.27
CA ALA A 120 -5.17 -0.01 1.23
C ALA A 120 -5.12 -1.41 0.58
N VAL A 121 -4.55 -2.38 1.28
CA VAL A 121 -4.54 -3.80 0.91
C VAL A 121 -4.96 -4.61 2.11
N GLY A 122 -5.84 -5.57 1.89
CA GLY A 122 -6.41 -6.41 2.94
C GLY A 122 -7.53 -7.27 2.39
N PHE A 123 -8.41 -7.73 3.27
CA PHE A 123 -9.56 -8.55 2.92
C PHE A 123 -10.79 -8.12 3.72
N PHE A 124 -11.96 -8.44 3.20
CA PHE A 124 -13.20 -8.45 3.96
C PHE A 124 -13.56 -9.91 4.24
N GLY A 125 -13.90 -10.23 5.49
CA GLY A 125 -14.46 -11.52 5.84
C GLY A 125 -15.83 -11.71 5.18
N TYR A 126 -16.30 -12.95 5.10
CA TYR A 126 -17.62 -13.27 4.55
C TYR A 126 -18.77 -12.88 5.49
N ASP A 127 -18.52 -12.94 6.80
CA ASP A 127 -19.49 -12.61 7.85
C ASP A 127 -19.90 -11.12 7.85
#